data_AF-A0A1R3GX84-F1
#
_entry.id   AF-A0A1R3GX84-F1
#
_cell.length_a   1.000
_cell.length_b   1.000
_cell.length_c   1.000
_cell.angle_alpha   90.00
_cell.angle_beta   90.00
_cell.angle_gamma   90.00
#
_symmetry.space_group_name_H-M   'P 1'
#
loop_
_entity.id
_entity.type
_entity.pdbx_description
1 polymer ?
#
loop_
_entity_poly.entity_id
_entity_poly.type
_entity_poly.pdbx_seq_one_letter_code
_entity_poly.pdbx_strand_id
1 'polypeptide(L)'
;MARKMQLKFDKYWGHCNLLVSIAAVLDPRNKMDLIDFAYSVIYSRDEAVRQKQILRESLNELYEEYVDAYKAANAESSQSNLGQESEATNSVSTTIGKTVLTGRSKYERPSKTKADTIAT
;
A
#
# COMPACT_ATOMS: atom_id res chain seq x y z
N MET A 1 27.06 9.54 -24.18
CA MET A 1 26.57 9.53 -22.79
C MET A 1 25.05 9.33 -22.70
N ALA A 2 24.24 10.15 -23.38
CA ALA A 2 22.77 10.08 -23.33
C ALA A 2 22.15 8.68 -23.54
N ARG A 3 22.59 7.92 -24.55
CA ARG A 3 22.06 6.56 -24.81
C ARG A 3 22.22 5.59 -23.63
N LYS A 4 23.33 5.68 -22.87
CA LYS A 4 23.55 4.81 -21.69
C LYS A 4 22.61 5.18 -20.55
N MET A 5 22.23 6.45 -20.42
CA MET A 5 21.25 6.90 -19.43
C MET A 5 19.84 6.51 -19.83
N GLN A 6 19.50 6.65 -21.11
CA GLN A 6 18.22 6.22 -21.67
C GLN A 6 18.00 4.71 -21.46
N LEU A 7 19.00 3.87 -21.76
CA LEU A 7 18.90 2.42 -21.52
C LEU A 7 18.61 2.05 -20.06
N LYS A 8 19.19 2.79 -19.10
CA LYS A 8 18.87 2.59 -17.67
C LYS A 8 17.46 3.09 -17.36
N PHE A 9 17.07 4.23 -17.92
CA PHE A 9 15.74 4.78 -17.75
C PHE A 9 14.69 3.79 -18.26
N ASP A 10 14.78 3.34 -19.51
CA ASP A 10 13.84 2.39 -20.11
C ASP A 10 13.80 1.06 -19.34
N LYS A 11 14.93 0.61 -18.79
CA LYS A 11 15.00 -0.61 -17.98
C LYS A 11 14.19 -0.51 -16.67
N TYR A 12 14.21 0.64 -15.99
CA TYR A 12 13.57 0.81 -14.68
C TYR A 12 12.22 1.53 -14.73
N TRP A 13 12.00 2.33 -15.78
CA TRP A 13 10.88 3.26 -15.93
C TRP A 13 10.16 3.13 -17.28
N GLY A 14 10.63 2.27 -18.19
CA GLY A 14 10.00 2.06 -19.50
C GLY A 14 8.61 1.41 -19.43
N HIS A 15 8.30 0.77 -18.31
CA HIS A 15 6.93 0.42 -17.93
C HIS A 15 6.58 1.24 -16.68
N CYS A 16 5.47 1.97 -16.70
CA CYS A 16 5.03 2.74 -15.54
C CYS A 16 4.79 1.80 -14.36
N ASN A 17 5.41 2.10 -13.22
CA ASN A 17 5.21 1.31 -12.01
C ASN A 17 3.85 1.66 -11.38
N LEU A 18 3.04 0.64 -11.09
CA LEU A 18 1.73 0.79 -10.46
C LEU A 18 1.76 1.67 -9.20
N LEU A 19 2.81 1.57 -8.38
CA LEU A 19 2.97 2.37 -7.16
C LEU A 19 3.08 3.87 -7.46
N VAL A 20 3.80 4.23 -8.53
CA VAL A 20 3.96 5.62 -8.96
C VAL A 20 2.63 6.17 -9.46
N SER A 21 1.86 5.33 -10.16
CA SER A 21 0.51 5.69 -10.61
C SER A 21 -0.46 5.88 -9.46
N ILE A 22 -0.41 5.03 -8.43
CA ILE A 22 -1.20 5.21 -7.19
C ILE A 22 -0.83 6.53 -6.51
N ALA A 23 0.48 6.79 -6.33
CA ALA A 23 0.95 8.03 -5.71
C ALA A 23 0.50 9.28 -6.47
N ALA A 24 0.51 9.22 -7.81
CA ALA A 24 0.04 10.31 -8.66
C ALA A 24 -1.47 10.55 -8.53
N VAL A 25 -2.29 9.49 -8.38
CA VAL A 25 -3.74 9.63 -8.17
C VAL A 25 -4.08 10.17 -6.78
N LEU A 26 -3.30 9.79 -5.76
CA LEU A 26 -3.47 10.29 -4.40
C LEU A 26 -3.01 11.76 -4.25
N ASP A 27 -2.30 12.32 -5.23
CA ASP A 27 -2.03 13.75 -5.28
C ASP A 27 -3.31 14.52 -5.68
N PRO A 28 -3.85 15.38 -4.79
CA PRO A 28 -5.13 16.05 -5.01
C PRO A 28 -5.13 17.01 -6.21
N ARG A 29 -3.96 17.41 -6.71
CA ARG A 29 -3.83 18.36 -7.84
C ARG A 29 -4.16 17.73 -9.18
N ASN A 30 -3.90 16.44 -9.34
CA ASN A 30 -3.81 15.79 -10.65
C ASN A 30 -4.71 14.57 -10.79
N LYS A 31 -4.90 13.79 -9.71
CA LYS A 31 -5.85 12.66 -9.65
C LYS A 31 -5.71 11.71 -10.86
N MET A 32 -6.83 11.28 -11.43
CA MET A 32 -6.87 10.38 -12.59
C MET A 32 -6.51 11.06 -13.92
N ASP A 33 -6.66 12.38 -14.04
CA ASP A 33 -6.44 13.09 -15.30
C ASP A 33 -4.97 12.99 -15.75
N LEU A 34 -4.04 13.03 -14.80
CA LEU A 34 -2.62 12.81 -15.06
C LEU A 34 -2.33 11.38 -15.56
N ILE A 35 -3.03 10.38 -15.05
CA ILE A 35 -2.88 9.00 -15.50
C ILE A 35 -3.45 8.82 -16.90
N ASP A 36 -4.62 9.38 -17.17
CA ASP A 36 -5.24 9.32 -18.49
C ASP A 36 -4.31 9.92 -19.56
N PHE A 37 -3.68 11.06 -19.26
CA PHE A 37 -2.66 11.64 -20.12
C PHE A 37 -1.40 10.76 -20.21
N ALA A 38 -0.77 10.42 -19.08
CA ALA A 38 0.51 9.71 -19.08
C ALA A 38 0.41 8.34 -19.76
N TYR A 39 -0.66 7.59 -19.51
CA TYR A 39 -0.84 6.27 -20.10
C TYR A 39 -1.13 6.33 -21.60
N SER A 40 -1.76 7.40 -22.09
CA SER A 40 -1.92 7.61 -23.54
C SER A 40 -0.59 7.84 -24.27
N VAL A 41 0.43 8.32 -23.55
CA VAL A 41 1.76 8.64 -24.11
C VAL A 41 2.72 7.44 -24.04
N ILE A 42 2.69 6.69 -22.93
CA ILE A 42 3.68 5.63 -22.67
C ILE A 42 3.22 4.23 -23.07
N TYR A 43 1.91 3.99 -23.23
CA TYR A 43 1.35 2.70 -23.58
C TYR A 43 0.61 2.72 -24.91
N SER A 44 0.55 1.56 -25.57
CA SER A 44 -0.39 1.34 -26.68
C SER A 44 -1.84 1.37 -26.17
N ARG A 45 -2.80 1.69 -27.04
CA ARG A 45 -4.22 1.88 -26.67
C ARG A 45 -4.79 0.79 -25.77
N ASP A 46 -4.55 -0.48 -26.13
CA ASP A 46 -5.09 -1.62 -25.38
C ASP A 46 -4.39 -1.82 -24.03
N GLU A 47 -3.08 -1.58 -23.99
CA GLU A 47 -2.29 -1.68 -22.76
C GLU A 47 -2.65 -0.55 -21.79
N ALA A 48 -2.86 0.67 -22.29
CA ALA A 48 -3.31 1.80 -21.49
C ALA A 48 -4.65 1.49 -20.80
N VAL A 49 -5.60 0.86 -21.51
CA VAL A 49 -6.89 0.46 -20.92
C VAL A 49 -6.69 -0.59 -19.83
N ARG A 50 -5.89 -1.63 -20.09
CA ARG A 50 -5.58 -2.67 -19.09
C ARG A 50 -4.90 -2.09 -17.84
N GLN A 51 -3.88 -1.27 -18.01
CA GLN A 51 -3.14 -0.67 -16.90
C GLN A 51 -4.02 0.29 -16.08
N LYS A 52 -4.92 1.04 -16.72
CA LYS A 52 -5.90 1.87 -16.01
C LYS A 52 -6.88 1.03 -15.20
N GLN A 53 -7.31 -0.10 -15.72
CA GLN A 53 -8.20 -1.00 -15.00
C GLN A 53 -7.52 -1.56 -13.75
N ILE A 54 -6.29 -2.07 -13.89
CA ILE A 54 -5.48 -2.57 -12.75
C ILE A 54 -5.31 -1.48 -11.70
N LEU A 55 -5.00 -0.25 -12.11
CA LEU A 55 -4.86 0.88 -11.19
C LEU A 55 -6.15 1.17 -10.40
N ARG A 56 -7.30 1.17 -11.08
CA ARG A 56 -8.61 1.39 -10.42
C ARG A 56 -8.93 0.28 -9.43
N GLU A 57 -8.68 -0.97 -9.81
CA GLU A 57 -8.88 -2.13 -8.93
C GLU A 57 -7.99 -2.05 -7.69
N SER A 58 -6.71 -1.71 -7.86
CA SER A 58 -5.77 -1.56 -6.73
C SER A 58 -6.16 -0.40 -5.80
N LEU A 59 -6.63 0.73 -6.34
CA LEU A 59 -7.12 1.84 -5.53
C LEU A 59 -8.38 1.47 -4.74
N ASN A 60 -9.28 0.69 -5.35
CA ASN A 60 -10.48 0.23 -4.69
C ASN A 60 -10.16 -0.77 -3.56
N GLU A 61 -9.26 -1.74 -3.81
CA GLU A 61 -8.80 -2.67 -2.77
C GLU A 61 -8.18 -1.93 -1.59
N LEU A 62 -7.33 -0.92 -1.85
CA LEU A 62 -6.73 -0.09 -0.80
C LEU A 62 -7.79 0.68 0.01
N TYR A 63 -8.81 1.20 -0.67
CA TYR A 63 -9.89 1.93 -0.02
C TYR A 63 -10.76 0.99 0.85
N GLU A 64 -11.08 -0.19 0.36
CA GLU A 64 -11.82 -1.21 1.12
C GLU A 64 -11.06 -1.62 2.38
N GLU A 65 -9.76 -1.89 2.28
CA GLU A 65 -8.90 -2.20 3.45
C GLU A 65 -8.91 -1.04 4.46
N TYR A 66 -8.81 0.20 3.99
CA TYR A 66 -8.89 1.38 4.85
C TYR A 66 -10.24 1.48 5.58
N VAL A 67 -11.35 1.27 4.86
CA VAL A 67 -12.70 1.32 5.42
C VAL A 67 -12.90 0.25 6.49
N ASP A 68 -12.43 -0.97 6.24
CA ASP A 68 -12.55 -2.07 7.19
C ASP A 68 -11.71 -1.83 8.45
N ALA A 69 -10.48 -1.35 8.27
CA ALA A 69 -9.62 -0.95 9.39
C ALA A 69 -10.25 0.19 10.22
N TYR A 70 -10.84 1.19 9.55
CA TYR A 70 -11.51 2.31 10.20
C TYR A 70 -12.73 1.87 11.02
N LYS A 71 -13.56 0.98 10.46
CA LYS A 71 -14.70 0.39 11.17
C LYS A 71 -14.26 -0.40 12.39
N ALA A 72 -13.20 -1.21 12.27
CA ALA A 72 -12.67 -1.97 13.40
C ALA A 72 -12.19 -1.07 14.54
N ALA A 73 -11.46 0.01 14.23
CA ALA A 73 -10.99 0.98 15.22
C ALA A 73 -12.15 1.72 15.93
N ASN A 74 -13.20 2.09 15.19
CA ASN A 74 -14.36 2.77 15.78
C ASN A 74 -15.28 1.81 16.56
N ALA A 75 -15.32 0.52 16.22
CA ALA A 75 -16.07 -0.48 16.98
C ALA A 75 -15.45 -0.69 18.38
N GLU A 76 -14.10 -0.69 18.48
CA GLU A 76 -13.42 -0.76 19.78
C GLU A 76 -13.65 0.50 20.64
N SER A 77 -13.90 1.67 20.03
CA SER A 77 -14.21 2.92 20.75
C SER A 77 -15.64 2.98 21.32
N SER A 78 -16.56 2.14 20.82
CA SER A 78 -17.95 2.12 21.28
C SER A 78 -18.21 1.14 22.43
N GLN A 79 -17.28 0.21 22.70
CA GLN A 79 -17.37 -0.70 23.86
C GLN A 79 -16.74 -0.14 25.15
N SER A 80 -16.06 1.01 25.11
CA SER A 80 -15.44 1.64 26.29
C SER A 80 -16.31 2.69 26.99
N ASN A 81 -17.55 2.95 26.54
CA ASN A 81 -18.47 3.92 27.15
C ASN A 81 -19.68 3.28 27.84
N LEU A 82 -19.48 2.19 28.60
CA LEU A 82 -20.34 1.84 29.73
C LEU A 82 -19.54 1.90 31.02
N GLY A 83 -19.48 3.11 31.60
CA GLY A 83 -19.15 3.35 33.00
C GLY A 83 -17.68 3.51 33.35
N GLN A 84 -17.21 4.75 33.49
CA GLN A 84 -16.76 5.28 34.78
C GLN A 84 -16.40 6.77 34.64
N GLU A 85 -17.15 7.58 35.37
CA GLU A 85 -16.79 8.94 35.74
C GLU A 85 -15.64 8.90 36.74
N SER A 86 -14.60 9.72 36.49
CA SER A 86 -13.81 10.53 37.42
C SER A 86 -12.27 10.48 37.28
N GLU A 87 -11.74 11.71 37.27
CA GLU A 87 -10.38 12.21 37.55
C GLU A 87 -9.20 12.01 36.59
N ALA A 88 -8.59 13.16 36.27
CA ALA A 88 -7.39 13.31 35.47
C ALA A 88 -6.16 12.78 36.20
N THR A 89 -5.46 11.82 35.60
CA THR A 89 -4.01 11.64 35.80
C THR A 89 -3.36 11.24 34.48
N ASN A 90 -2.30 11.95 34.11
CA ASN A 90 -1.46 11.61 32.96
C ASN A 90 -0.80 10.26 33.21
N SER A 91 -1.08 9.27 32.38
CA SER A 91 -0.32 8.02 32.36
C SER A 91 -0.11 7.55 30.93
N VAL A 92 1.17 7.57 30.52
CA VAL A 92 1.66 6.90 29.32
C VAL A 92 1.44 5.41 29.50
N SER A 93 0.43 4.86 28.83
CA SER A 93 0.25 3.41 28.75
C SER A 93 0.79 2.88 27.43
N THR A 94 2.04 2.45 27.47
CA THR A 94 2.58 1.42 26.59
C THR A 94 1.73 0.16 26.76
N THR A 95 0.90 -0.18 25.78
CA THR A 95 0.29 -1.51 25.69
C THR A 95 0.88 -2.24 24.50
N ILE A 96 1.84 -3.11 24.82
CA ILE A 96 2.34 -4.16 23.97
C ILE A 96 1.21 -5.18 23.78
N GLY A 97 0.88 -5.48 22.52
CA GLY A 97 0.19 -6.72 22.16
C GLY A 97 -1.26 -6.57 21.69
N LYS A 98 -1.46 -6.18 20.44
CA LYS A 98 -2.36 -6.90 19.52
C LYS A 98 -1.71 -6.89 18.14
N THR A 99 -1.32 -8.07 17.67
CA THR A 99 -0.86 -8.29 16.29
C THR A 99 -2.03 -7.93 15.37
N VAL A 100 -2.08 -6.69 14.92
CA VAL A 100 -2.90 -6.31 13.78
C VAL A 100 -2.25 -6.98 12.57
N LEU A 101 -2.87 -8.04 12.06
CA LEU A 101 -2.52 -8.64 10.78
C LEU A 101 -3.00 -7.68 9.67
N THR A 102 -2.39 -6.49 9.60
CA THR A 102 -2.44 -5.64 8.40
C THR A 102 -1.64 -6.36 7.30
N GLY A 103 -1.96 -6.08 6.03
CA GLY A 103 -1.52 -6.84 4.84
C GLY A 103 -0.02 -7.11 4.63
N ARG A 104 0.85 -6.73 5.57
CA ARG A 104 2.28 -7.02 5.65
C ARG A 104 2.62 -8.51 5.52
N SER A 105 1.76 -9.40 6.00
CA SER A 105 1.99 -10.86 5.92
C SER A 105 2.04 -11.38 4.48
N LYS A 106 1.39 -10.72 3.50
CA LYS A 106 1.42 -11.16 2.09
C LYS A 106 2.81 -11.03 1.45
N TYR A 107 3.71 -10.23 2.02
CA TYR A 107 5.03 -9.93 1.43
C TYR A 107 6.21 -10.51 2.22
N GLU A 108 5.97 -11.06 3.42
CA GLU A 108 6.99 -11.72 4.22
C GLU A 108 7.24 -13.14 3.70
N ARG A 109 8.11 -13.26 2.69
CA ARG A 109 8.71 -14.56 2.34
C ARG A 109 9.76 -14.91 3.41
N PRO A 110 9.64 -16.04 4.14
CA PRO A 110 10.73 -16.48 5.00
C PRO A 110 11.89 -17.00 4.13
N SER A 111 13.08 -16.40 4.32
CA SER A 111 14.34 -16.97 3.89
C SER A 111 14.52 -18.32 4.59
N LYS A 112 14.34 -19.43 3.87
CA LYS A 112 14.70 -20.75 4.41
C LYS A 112 16.23 -20.83 4.50
N THR A 113 16.77 -20.55 5.68
CA THR A 113 18.08 -21.07 6.07
C THR A 113 17.88 -22.54 6.40
N LYS A 114 18.28 -23.45 5.51
CA LYS A 114 18.47 -24.84 5.89
C LYS A 114 19.76 -24.93 6.69
N ALA A 115 19.62 -25.26 7.97
CA ALA A 115 20.68 -25.83 8.77
C ALA A 115 20.91 -27.27 8.27
N ASP A 116 22.11 -27.55 7.77
CA ASP A 116 22.56 -28.92 7.63
C ASP A 116 23.30 -29.31 8.91
N THR A 117 22.57 -30.07 9.73
CA THR A 117 23.10 -30.98 10.73
C THR A 117 23.85 -32.10 10.01
N ILE A 118 25.16 -32.23 10.23
CA ILE A 118 25.82 -33.54 10.20
C ILE A 118 26.77 -33.61 11.40
N ALA A 119 26.32 -34.35 12.41
CA ALA A 119 27.18 -34.97 13.39
C ALA A 119 27.63 -36.33 12.83
N THR A 120 28.94 -36.58 12.77
CA THR A 120 29.62 -37.83 13.14
C THR A 120 31.10 -37.50 13.28
#